data_AF-A0A4Z1BGD8-F1
#
_entry.id   AF-A0A4Z1BGD8-F1
#
_cell.length_a   1.000
_cell.length_b   1.000
_cell.length_c   1.000
_cell.angle_alpha   90.00
_cell.angle_beta   90.00
_cell.angle_gamma   90.00
#
_symmetry.space_group_name_H-M   'P 1'
#
loop_
_entity.id
_entity.type
_entity.pdbx_description
1 polymer ?
#
loop_
_entity_poly.entity_id
_entity_poly.type
_entity_poly.pdbx_seq_one_letter_code
_entity_poly.pdbx_strand_id
1 'polypeptide(L)'
;MIVGHENEGPTGYSFSITNKGNGPAYFKKVQYFLNLQPIEDKPFGESVKEMLNKNDIRHSSSITNLGQHGVMAAGEEITLAKIAFLLEDSEKFQSLDHEFAVRIIYSSLHGDEHVWCSDSRLENL
;
A
#
# COMPACT_ATOMS: atom_id res chain seq x y z
N MET A 1 -8.46 5.89 -13.17
CA MET A 1 -7.12 6.33 -12.72
C MET A 1 -7.05 6.06 -11.25
N ILE A 2 -6.15 5.19 -10.82
CA ILE A 2 -5.89 4.97 -9.40
C ILE A 2 -4.96 6.08 -8.92
N VAL A 3 -5.20 6.57 -7.71
CA VAL A 3 -4.34 7.54 -7.01
C VAL A 3 -4.08 7.04 -5.59
N GLY A 4 -2.90 7.34 -5.04
CA GLY A 4 -2.53 7.01 -3.68
C GLY A 4 -2.71 8.20 -2.73
N HIS A 5 -3.02 7.90 -1.48
CA HIS A 5 -3.15 8.86 -0.40
C HIS A 5 -2.38 8.32 0.81
N GLU A 6 -1.33 9.03 1.18
CA GLU A 6 -0.52 8.72 2.35
C GLU A 6 -0.72 9.80 3.41
N ASN A 7 -0.85 9.37 4.65
CA ASN A 7 -1.00 10.27 5.78
C ASN A 7 -0.24 9.71 6.96
N GLU A 8 0.73 10.49 7.43
CA GLU A 8 1.55 10.17 8.58
C GLU A 8 1.33 11.23 9.66
N GLY A 9 1.11 10.76 10.88
CA GLY A 9 0.93 11.58 12.06
C GLY A 9 1.68 11.01 13.26
N PRO A 10 1.71 11.75 14.38
CA PRO A 10 2.51 11.42 15.56
C PRO A 10 2.08 10.14 16.29
N THR A 11 0.94 9.55 15.94
CA THR A 11 0.41 8.32 16.58
C THR A 11 -0.16 7.34 15.55
N GLY A 12 0.15 7.54 14.28
CA GLY A 12 -0.34 6.62 13.27
C GLY A 12 0.06 6.98 11.85
N TYR A 13 -0.09 5.97 11.01
CA TYR A 13 0.18 5.98 9.60
C TYR A 13 -1.00 5.36 8.86
N SER A 14 -1.36 5.93 7.71
CA SER A 14 -2.32 5.30 6.82
C SER A 14 -1.94 5.51 5.37
N PHE A 15 -2.15 4.46 4.58
CA PHE A 15 -1.99 4.49 3.15
C PHE A 15 -3.23 3.89 2.49
N SER A 16 -3.90 4.68 1.66
CA SER A 16 -5.06 4.26 0.88
C SER A 16 -4.87 4.55 -0.60
N ILE A 17 -5.64 3.83 -1.42
CA ILE A 17 -5.75 4.08 -2.86
C ILE A 17 -7.20 4.37 -3.20
N THR A 18 -7.41 5.23 -4.19
CA THR A 18 -8.74 5.62 -4.66
C THR A 18 -8.80 5.53 -6.17
N ASN A 19 -9.87 4.95 -6.71
CA ASN A 19 -10.10 4.94 -8.16
C ASN A 19 -10.88 6.19 -8.56
N LYS A 20 -10.17 7.22 -9.03
CA LYS A 20 -10.75 8.46 -9.57
C LYS A 20 -11.09 8.37 -11.06
N GLY A 21 -11.09 7.18 -11.65
CA GLY A 21 -11.51 6.96 -13.03
C GLY A 21 -13.02 6.99 -13.22
N ASN A 22 -13.46 7.03 -14.48
CA ASN A 22 -14.87 7.02 -14.87
C ASN A 22 -15.46 5.59 -14.95
N GLY A 23 -14.78 4.59 -14.42
CA GLY A 23 -15.18 3.18 -14.49
C GLY A 23 -14.34 2.29 -13.57
N PRO A 24 -14.71 1.00 -13.45
CA PRO A 24 -13.98 0.04 -12.64
C PRO A 24 -12.55 -0.16 -13.13
N ALA A 25 -11.65 -0.40 -12.20
CA ALA A 25 -10.27 -0.84 -12.45
C ALA A 25 -10.19 -2.35 -12.14
N TYR A 26 -9.83 -3.14 -13.14
CA TYR A 26 -9.64 -4.58 -13.01
C TYR A 26 -8.16 -4.88 -12.81
N PHE A 27 -7.77 -5.27 -11.60
CA PHE A 27 -6.38 -5.54 -11.27
C PHE A 27 -5.89 -6.78 -12.03
N LYS A 28 -4.80 -6.65 -12.77
CA LYS A 28 -4.12 -7.78 -13.42
C LYS A 28 -2.96 -8.28 -12.57
N LYS A 29 -2.19 -7.35 -12.03
CA LYS A 29 -1.02 -7.64 -11.22
C LYS A 29 -0.90 -6.64 -10.07
N VAL A 30 -0.78 -7.11 -8.85
CA VAL A 30 -0.47 -6.29 -7.67
C VAL A 30 0.85 -6.77 -7.08
N GLN A 31 1.80 -5.85 -6.88
CA GLN A 31 3.11 -6.12 -6.29
C GLN A 31 3.34 -5.15 -5.13
N TYR A 32 3.78 -5.69 -4.00
CA TYR A 32 4.11 -4.91 -2.81
C TYR A 32 5.61 -4.84 -2.64
N PHE A 33 6.06 -3.72 -2.09
CA PHE A 33 7.47 -3.42 -1.85
C PHE A 33 7.63 -2.84 -0.44
N LEU A 34 8.74 -3.19 0.20
CA LEU A 34 9.22 -2.54 1.40
C LEU A 34 10.64 -2.05 1.11
N ASN A 35 10.87 -0.74 1.23
CA ASN A 35 12.15 -0.08 0.90
C ASN A 35 12.59 -0.41 -0.54
N LEU A 36 11.64 -0.32 -1.47
CA LEU A 36 11.78 -0.67 -2.89
C LEU A 36 12.18 -2.13 -3.17
N GLN A 37 12.26 -3.01 -2.17
CA GLN A 37 12.49 -4.44 -2.37
C GLN A 37 11.16 -5.16 -2.50
N PRO A 38 10.97 -6.02 -3.52
CA PRO A 38 9.72 -6.75 -3.71
C PRO A 38 9.48 -7.74 -2.57
N ILE A 39 8.22 -7.84 -2.14
CA ILE A 39 7.78 -8.82 -1.14
C ILE A 39 7.18 -10.01 -1.91
N GLU A 40 8.01 -10.99 -2.26
CA GLU A 40 7.59 -12.14 -3.09
C GLU A 40 7.12 -13.34 -2.26
N ASP A 41 7.74 -13.57 -1.10
CA ASP A 41 7.56 -14.82 -0.34
C ASP A 41 6.50 -14.76 0.76
N LYS A 42 5.98 -13.57 1.07
CA LYS A 42 5.06 -13.35 2.21
C LYS A 42 3.92 -12.40 1.86
N PRO A 43 2.73 -12.56 2.47
CA PRO A 43 1.68 -11.56 2.40
C PRO A 43 2.16 -10.20 2.92
N PHE A 44 1.81 -9.11 2.24
CA PHE A 44 2.21 -7.75 2.62
C PHE A 44 1.99 -7.45 4.10
N GLY A 45 0.79 -7.77 4.62
CA GLY A 45 0.48 -7.57 6.04
C GLY A 45 1.35 -8.35 7.04
N GLU A 46 1.91 -9.50 6.66
CA GLU A 46 2.86 -10.21 7.53
C GLU A 46 4.23 -9.52 7.54
N SER A 47 4.73 -9.10 6.38
CA SER A 47 5.99 -8.36 6.26
C SER A 47 5.98 -7.04 7.02
N VAL A 48 4.87 -6.30 6.96
CA VAL A 48 4.68 -5.06 7.73
C VAL A 48 4.74 -5.34 9.24
N LYS A 49 4.00 -6.36 9.71
CA LYS A 49 3.97 -6.73 11.14
C LYS A 49 5.34 -7.19 11.64
N GLU A 50 6.06 -8.00 10.85
CA GLU A 50 7.42 -8.43 11.18
C GLU A 50 8.37 -7.24 11.32
N MET A 51 8.28 -6.26 10.41
CA MET A 51 9.11 -5.06 10.46
C MET A 51 8.82 -4.22 11.71
N LEU A 52 7.53 -4.01 12.06
CA LEU A 52 7.16 -3.28 13.27
C LEU A 52 7.64 -3.99 14.55
N ASN A 53 7.50 -5.32 14.59
CA ASN A 53 7.93 -6.12 15.73
C ASN A 53 9.45 -6.14 15.90
N LYS A 54 10.22 -6.22 14.80
CA LYS A 54 11.69 -6.18 14.83
C LYS A 54 12.26 -4.89 15.42
N ASN A 55 11.48 -3.81 15.41
CA ASN A 55 11.86 -2.50 15.91
C ASN A 55 11.18 -2.15 17.25
N ASP A 56 10.60 -3.14 17.92
CA ASP A 56 9.92 -2.97 19.22
C ASP A 56 8.87 -1.84 19.22
N ILE A 57 8.10 -1.75 18.13
CA ILE A 57 7.02 -0.76 17.98
C ILE A 57 5.69 -1.41 18.38
N ARG A 58 5.12 -0.93 19.48
CA ARG A 58 3.79 -1.37 19.93
C ARG A 58 2.72 -0.74 19.04
N HIS A 59 1.96 -1.58 18.37
CA HIS A 59 1.03 -1.13 17.35
C HIS A 59 -0.30 -1.89 17.36
N SER A 60 -1.32 -1.24 16.81
CA SER A 60 -2.54 -1.85 16.32
C SER A 60 -2.62 -1.58 14.81
N SER A 61 -2.73 -2.62 14.00
CA SER A 61 -2.72 -2.48 12.54
C SER A 61 -3.89 -3.18 11.86
N SER A 62 -4.42 -2.52 10.83
CA SER A 62 -5.34 -3.08 9.84
C SER A 62 -4.66 -2.99 8.49
N ILE A 63 -4.43 -4.13 7.85
CA ILE A 63 -3.69 -4.21 6.58
C ILE A 63 -4.53 -4.99 5.59
N THR A 64 -4.71 -4.42 4.41
CA THR A 64 -5.48 -5.00 3.31
C THR A 64 -4.54 -5.49 2.24
N ASN A 65 -4.53 -6.80 2.02
CA ASN A 65 -3.81 -7.41 0.91
C ASN A 65 -4.78 -7.50 -0.28
N LEU A 66 -4.65 -6.61 -1.25
CA LEU A 66 -5.31 -6.75 -2.54
C LEU A 66 -4.88 -8.06 -3.21
N GLY A 67 -5.85 -8.83 -3.67
CA GLY A 67 -5.62 -10.02 -4.48
C GLY A 67 -5.26 -9.68 -5.93
N GLN A 68 -4.64 -10.66 -6.59
CA GLN A 68 -4.57 -10.66 -8.06
C GLN A 68 -5.99 -10.80 -8.61
N HIS A 69 -6.27 -10.22 -9.79
CA HIS A 69 -7.61 -10.27 -10.41
C HIS A 69 -8.74 -9.62 -9.59
N GLY A 70 -8.40 -8.74 -8.64
CA GLY A 70 -9.36 -7.92 -7.91
C GLY A 70 -10.03 -6.85 -8.79
N VAL A 71 -11.10 -6.25 -8.28
CA VAL A 71 -11.81 -5.13 -8.94
C VAL A 71 -11.96 -4.01 -7.95
N MET A 72 -11.78 -2.78 -8.42
CA MET A 72 -12.01 -1.56 -7.67
C MET A 72 -12.98 -0.66 -8.43
N ALA A 73 -14.15 -0.39 -7.85
CA ALA A 73 -15.19 0.43 -8.46
C ALA A 73 -14.76 1.90 -8.59
N ALA A 74 -15.44 2.65 -9.47
CA ALA A 74 -15.20 4.09 -9.59
C ALA A 74 -15.62 4.80 -8.29
N GLY A 75 -14.74 5.65 -7.76
CA GLY A 75 -14.94 6.37 -6.49
C GLY A 75 -14.66 5.55 -5.23
N GLU A 76 -14.40 4.24 -5.36
CA GLU A 76 -14.02 3.40 -4.22
C GLU A 76 -12.67 3.83 -3.65
N GLU A 77 -12.52 3.75 -2.33
CA GLU A 77 -11.27 3.91 -1.61
C GLU A 77 -10.96 2.63 -0.86
N ILE A 78 -9.74 2.12 -0.99
CA ILE A 78 -9.26 0.95 -0.26
C ILE A 78 -8.09 1.38 0.61
N THR A 79 -8.21 1.22 1.92
CA THR A 79 -7.11 1.41 2.86
C THR A 79 -6.18 0.19 2.81
N LEU A 80 -4.97 0.37 2.29
CA LEU A 80 -3.96 -0.69 2.20
C LEU A 80 -3.28 -0.95 3.53
N ALA A 81 -2.93 0.11 4.25
CA ALA A 81 -2.36 0.00 5.59
C ALA A 81 -2.93 1.09 6.48
N LYS A 82 -3.27 0.74 7.72
CA LYS A 82 -3.58 1.67 8.79
C LYS A 82 -2.94 1.15 10.07
N ILE A 83 -1.96 1.88 10.56
CA ILE A 83 -1.12 1.50 11.70
C ILE A 83 -1.30 2.59 12.74
N ALA A 84 -1.77 2.24 13.93
CA ALA A 84 -1.78 3.10 15.09
C ALA A 84 -0.67 2.64 16.05
N PHE A 85 0.06 3.60 16.61
CA PHE A 85 1.13 3.33 17.58
C PHE A 85 1.10 4.38 18.69
N LEU A 86 1.77 4.07 19.80
CA LEU A 86 1.89 4.98 20.93
C LEU A 86 2.84 6.13 20.59
N LEU A 87 2.61 7.32 21.17
CA LEU A 87 3.46 8.49 20.94
C LEU A 87 4.95 8.22 21.25
N GLU A 88 5.22 7.42 22.28
CA GLU A 88 6.58 6.96 22.67
C GLU A 88 7.29 6.17 21.57
N ASP A 89 6.53 5.50 20.70
CA ASP A 89 7.08 4.71 19.59
C ASP A 89 7.06 5.50 18.27
N SER A 90 6.63 6.77 18.27
CA SER A 90 6.55 7.63 17.07
C SER A 90 7.92 7.89 16.46
N GLU A 91 8.93 8.22 17.27
CA GLU A 91 10.28 8.46 16.76
C GLU A 91 10.90 7.17 16.17
N LYS A 92 10.60 6.02 16.78
CA LYS A 92 11.02 4.72 16.22
C LYS A 92 10.37 4.49 14.87
N PHE A 93 9.06 4.71 14.75
CA PHE A 93 8.35 4.52 13.50
C PHE A 93 8.87 5.46 12.42
N GLN A 94 9.04 6.76 12.71
CA GLN A 94 9.55 7.76 11.77
C GLN A 94 11.00 7.50 11.33
N SER A 95 11.80 6.86 12.18
CA SER A 95 13.19 6.51 11.87
C SER A 95 13.32 5.16 11.15
N LEU A 96 12.24 4.40 11.01
CA LEU A 96 12.25 3.23 10.15
C LEU A 96 12.53 3.67 8.71
N ASP A 97 13.44 2.98 8.05
CA ASP A 97 13.42 2.91 6.60
C ASP A 97 12.23 2.02 6.24
N HIS A 98 11.07 2.61 5.94
CA HIS A 98 9.81 1.91 5.71
C HIS A 98 9.03 2.51 4.54
N GLU A 99 9.65 2.57 3.37
CA GLU A 99 8.97 2.99 2.15
C GLU A 99 8.04 1.86 1.70
N PHE A 100 6.81 1.87 2.22
CA PHE A 100 5.75 0.98 1.76
C PHE A 100 5.32 1.42 0.37
N ALA A 101 5.58 0.58 -0.63
CA ALA A 101 5.18 0.89 -1.98
C ALA A 101 4.39 -0.24 -2.64
N VAL A 102 3.54 0.13 -3.58
CA VAL A 102 2.70 -0.79 -4.33
C VAL A 102 2.73 -0.42 -5.80
N ARG A 103 2.76 -1.45 -6.64
CA ARG A 103 2.61 -1.35 -8.09
C ARG A 103 1.41 -2.16 -8.53
N ILE A 104 0.50 -1.51 -9.25
CA ILE A 104 -0.75 -2.10 -9.72
C ILE A 104 -0.79 -1.97 -11.25
N ILE A 105 -0.74 -3.10 -11.93
CA ILE A 105 -1.14 -3.20 -13.35
C ILE A 105 -2.63 -3.50 -13.36
N TYR A 106 -3.43 -2.68 -14.05
CA TYR A 106 -4.87 -2.84 -14.14
C TYR A 106 -5.40 -2.50 -15.54
N SER A 107 -6.58 -2.98 -15.88
CA SER A 107 -7.30 -2.55 -17.09
C SER A 107 -8.53 -1.71 -16.75
N SER A 108 -8.84 -0.75 -17.62
CA SER A 108 -10.12 -0.04 -17.63
C SER A 108 -11.25 -0.93 -18.15
N LEU A 109 -12.50 -0.46 -18.04
CA LEU A 109 -13.66 -1.11 -18.65
C LEU A 109 -13.53 -1.28 -20.18
N HIS A 110 -12.79 -0.40 -20.84
CA HIS A 110 -12.57 -0.44 -22.29
C HIS A 110 -11.40 -1.34 -22.70
N GLY A 111 -10.74 -1.98 -21.73
CA GLY A 111 -9.61 -2.88 -21.96
C GLY A 111 -8.25 -2.20 -21.96
N ASP A 112 -8.19 -0.86 -21.88
CA ASP A 112 -6.94 -0.10 -21.81
C ASP A 112 -6.15 -0.52 -20.58
N GLU A 113 -4.89 -0.90 -20.78
CA GLU A 113 -3.98 -1.26 -19.69
C GLU A 113 -3.30 -0.02 -19.13
N HIS A 114 -3.19 0.01 -17.80
CA HIS A 114 -2.57 1.08 -17.04
C HIS A 114 -1.66 0.48 -15.98
N VAL A 115 -0.59 1.21 -15.69
CA VAL A 115 0.29 0.94 -14.54
C VAL A 115 0.16 2.13 -13.60
N TRP A 116 -0.11 1.85 -12.33
CA TRP A 116 -0.03 2.84 -11.28
C TRP A 116 0.96 2.36 -10.21
N CYS A 117 1.82 3.28 -9.79
CA CYS A 117 2.80 3.06 -8.74
C CYS A 117 2.57 4.10 -7.65
N SER A 118 2.68 3.69 -6.38
CA SER A 118 2.73 4.66 -5.27
C SER A 118 4.05 5.42 -5.24
N ASP A 119 5.11 4.84 -5.82
CA ASP A 119 6.42 5.44 -5.96
C ASP A 119 6.88 5.39 -7.41
N SER A 120 7.23 6.55 -7.98
CA SER A 120 7.66 6.69 -9.38
C SER A 120 8.89 5.84 -9.73
N ARG A 121 9.75 5.49 -8.76
CA ARG A 121 10.94 4.64 -8.98
C ARG A 121 10.56 3.23 -9.43
N LEU A 122 9.31 2.80 -9.18
CA LEU A 122 8.81 1.47 -9.53
C LEU A 122 8.22 1.38 -10.95
N GLU A 123 8.12 2.49 -11.68
CA GLU A 123 7.50 2.51 -13.02
C GLU A 123 8.23 1.61 -14.04
N ASN A 124 9.55 1.47 -13.89
CA ASN A 124 10.42 0.74 -14.83
C ASN A 124 10.84 -0.67 -14.34
N LEU A 125 10.25 -1.18 -13.26
CA LEU A 125 10.46 -2.54 -12.76
C LEU A 125 9.58 -3.58 -13.46
#